data_AF-A0A969KI09-F1
#
_entry.id   AF-A0A969KI09-F1
#
_cell.length_a   1.000
_cell.length_b   1.000
_cell.length_c   1.000
_cell.angle_alpha   90.00
_cell.angle_beta   90.00
_cell.angle_gamma   90.00
#
_symmetry.space_group_name_H-M   'P 1'
#
loop_
_entity.id
_entity.type
_entity.pdbx_description
1 polymer ?
#
loop_
_entity_poly.entity_id
_entity_poly.type
_entity_poly.pdbx_seq_one_letter_code
_entity_poly.pdbx_strand_id
1 'polypeptide(L)'
;MTNPTTADLSADSFSGKTPAETQDALVKLTQFDFGLYITYFLMAITAIATIGFGLYHFISLLIDSPKKAMTSVAIIGGLIVFFFIGKAISPSVDSKGVMDAANAFSVTDSQRGLISGAINTTLIVLILAVAALVISEIRNLFK
;
A
#
# COMPACT_ATOMS: atom_id res chain seq x y z
N MET A 1 12.66 7.72 -21.07
CA MET A 1 11.54 6.95 -21.64
C MET A 1 10.30 7.48 -20.96
N THR A 2 9.59 8.38 -21.64
CA THR A 2 8.41 9.10 -21.11
C THR A 2 7.21 8.16 -21.09
N ASN A 3 6.56 8.07 -19.93
CA ASN A 3 5.30 7.34 -19.78
C ASN A 3 4.21 8.09 -20.56
N PRO A 4 3.43 7.41 -21.42
CA PRO A 4 2.29 8.04 -22.04
C PRO A 4 1.21 8.26 -20.97
N THR A 5 1.11 9.48 -20.47
CA THR A 5 -0.10 9.96 -19.81
C THR A 5 -1.26 9.88 -20.81
N THR A 6 -2.51 9.94 -20.35
CA THR A 6 -3.68 10.04 -21.24
C THR A 6 -3.64 11.24 -22.20
N ALA A 7 -2.68 12.16 -22.04
CA ALA A 7 -2.33 13.21 -22.98
C ALA A 7 -1.60 12.71 -24.24
N ASP A 8 -0.89 11.58 -24.16
CA ASP A 8 -0.24 10.85 -25.26
C ASP A 8 -1.24 9.93 -26.02
N LEU A 9 -2.55 10.17 -25.86
CA LEU A 9 -3.62 9.52 -26.62
C LEU A 9 -4.23 10.45 -27.68
N SER A 10 -3.65 11.63 -27.90
CA SER A 10 -4.04 12.46 -29.05
C SER A 10 -3.64 11.77 -30.35
N ALA A 11 -4.38 12.00 -31.44
CA ALA A 11 -4.08 11.42 -32.75
C ALA A 11 -2.62 11.67 -33.20
N ASP A 12 -1.99 12.74 -32.69
CA ASP A 12 -0.61 13.12 -32.95
C ASP A 12 0.41 12.18 -32.31
N SER A 13 0.08 11.52 -31.20
CA SER A 13 0.96 10.59 -30.46
C SER A 13 1.17 9.23 -31.15
N PHE A 14 0.26 8.91 -32.07
CA PHE A 14 0.31 7.74 -32.94
C PHE A 14 0.84 8.08 -34.34
N SER A 15 1.05 9.38 -34.63
CA SER A 15 1.60 9.85 -35.89
C SER A 15 3.08 9.46 -35.97
N GLY A 16 3.39 8.52 -36.86
CA GLY A 16 4.76 8.04 -37.12
C GLY A 16 5.15 6.70 -36.48
N LYS A 17 4.24 6.02 -35.76
CA LYS A 17 4.46 4.64 -35.29
C LYS A 17 3.89 3.63 -36.28
N THR A 18 4.55 2.49 -36.42
CA THR A 18 4.03 1.41 -37.27
C THR A 18 2.77 0.80 -36.63
N PRO A 19 1.85 0.23 -37.43
CA PRO A 19 0.63 -0.39 -36.89
C PRO A 19 0.89 -1.44 -35.80
N ALA A 20 2.02 -2.15 -35.89
CA ALA A 20 2.44 -3.14 -34.90
C ALA A 20 2.80 -2.51 -33.54
N GLU A 21 3.52 -1.39 -33.53
CA GLU A 21 3.92 -0.70 -32.30
C GLU A 21 2.73 -0.06 -31.58
N THR A 22 1.74 0.41 -32.34
CA THR A 22 0.48 0.93 -31.80
C THR A 22 -0.35 -0.18 -31.17
N GLN A 23 -0.43 -1.35 -31.81
CA GLN A 23 -1.18 -2.50 -31.28
C GLN A 23 -0.56 -3.03 -29.97
N ASP A 24 0.76 -3.15 -29.90
CA ASP A 24 1.47 -3.58 -28.68
C ASP A 24 1.25 -2.62 -27.50
N ALA A 25 1.21 -1.31 -27.76
CA ALA A 25 0.89 -0.31 -26.74
C ALA A 25 -0.55 -0.44 -26.22
N LEU A 26 -1.52 -0.64 -27.13
CA LEU A 26 -2.92 -0.84 -26.75
C LEU A 26 -3.11 -2.13 -25.92
N VAL A 27 -2.46 -3.23 -26.31
CA VAL A 27 -2.54 -4.49 -25.55
C VAL A 27 -1.96 -4.33 -24.13
N LYS A 28 -0.82 -3.65 -23.99
CA LYS A 28 -0.21 -3.36 -22.68
C LYS A 28 -1.09 -2.48 -21.79
N LEU A 29 -1.70 -1.44 -22.36
CA LEU A 29 -2.65 -0.58 -21.64
C LEU A 29 -3.88 -1.39 -21.17
N THR A 30 -4.43 -2.22 -22.04
CA THR A 30 -5.60 -3.06 -21.71
C THR A 30 -5.29 -4.04 -20.58
N GLN A 31 -4.10 -4.64 -20.57
CA GLN A 31 -3.68 -5.55 -19.49
C GLN A 31 -3.46 -4.81 -18.16
N PHE A 32 -2.88 -3.60 -18.21
CA PHE A 32 -2.68 -2.77 -17.03
C PHE A 32 -4.02 -2.35 -16.41
N ASP A 33 -4.97 -1.88 -17.22
CA ASP A 33 -6.30 -1.46 -16.77
C ASP A 33 -7.09 -2.63 -16.15
N PHE A 34 -7.00 -3.82 -16.73
CA PHE A 34 -7.61 -5.03 -16.17
C PHE A 34 -7.04 -5.37 -14.79
N GLY A 35 -5.70 -5.33 -14.65
CA GLY A 35 -5.02 -5.56 -13.37
C GLY A 35 -5.42 -4.53 -12.30
N LEU A 36 -5.52 -3.26 -12.69
CA LEU A 36 -5.95 -2.18 -11.80
C LEU A 36 -7.41 -2.36 -11.35
N TYR A 37 -8.31 -2.73 -12.28
CA TYR A 37 -9.71 -3.00 -11.98
C TYR A 37 -9.88 -4.16 -10.98
N ILE A 38 -9.17 -5.28 -11.18
CA ILE A 38 -9.16 -6.40 -10.23
C ILE A 38 -8.63 -5.94 -8.87
N THR A 39 -7.58 -5.14 -8.86
CA THR A 39 -6.98 -4.65 -7.61
C THR A 39 -7.98 -3.80 -6.81
N TYR A 40 -8.72 -2.90 -7.47
CA TYR A 40 -9.78 -2.14 -6.81
C TYR A 40 -10.92 -3.02 -6.27
N PHE A 41 -11.31 -4.05 -7.03
CA PHE A 41 -12.32 -4.99 -6.58
C PHE A 41 -11.87 -5.79 -5.34
N LEU A 42 -10.65 -6.32 -5.38
CA LEU A 42 -10.06 -7.03 -4.23
C LEU A 42 -9.87 -6.10 -3.03
N MET A 43 -9.48 -4.85 -3.26
CA MET A 43 -9.35 -3.83 -2.21
C MET A 43 -10.69 -3.61 -1.50
N ALA A 44 -11.79 -3.49 -2.25
CA ALA A 44 -13.12 -3.31 -1.68
C ALA A 44 -13.54 -4.51 -0.81
N ILE A 45 -13.38 -5.73 -1.32
CA ILE A 45 -13.67 -6.96 -0.55
C ILE A 45 -12.81 -7.04 0.70
N THR A 46 -11.51 -6.76 0.58
CA THR A 46 -10.57 -6.79 1.69
C THR A 46 -10.93 -5.75 2.75
N ALA A 47 -11.36 -4.55 2.35
CA ALA A 47 -11.81 -3.53 3.28
C ALA A 47 -13.05 -3.99 4.07
N ILE A 48 -14.06 -4.56 3.39
CA ILE A 48 -15.26 -5.09 4.02
C ILE A 48 -14.91 -6.22 5.00
N ALA A 49 -14.09 -7.18 4.56
CA ALA A 49 -13.68 -8.30 5.39
C ALA A 49 -12.87 -7.85 6.61
N THR A 50 -11.92 -6.92 6.43
CA THR A 50 -11.07 -6.41 7.52
C THR A 50 -11.89 -5.69 8.57
N ILE A 51 -12.82 -4.83 8.15
CA ILE A 51 -13.71 -4.11 9.08
C ILE A 51 -14.67 -5.09 9.77
N GLY A 52 -15.31 -5.99 9.00
CA GLY A 52 -16.27 -6.95 9.52
C GLY A 52 -15.66 -7.92 10.53
N PHE A 53 -14.56 -8.58 10.16
CA PHE A 53 -13.83 -9.47 11.08
C PHE A 53 -13.21 -8.72 12.24
N GLY A 54 -12.65 -7.53 12.01
CA GLY A 54 -12.06 -6.71 13.06
C GLY A 54 -13.08 -6.34 14.15
N LEU A 55 -14.27 -5.88 13.74
CA LEU A 55 -15.35 -5.55 14.66
C LEU A 55 -15.90 -6.79 15.37
N TYR A 56 -16.14 -7.89 14.65
CA TYR A 56 -16.61 -9.15 15.25
C TYR A 56 -15.62 -9.66 16.30
N HIS A 57 -14.34 -9.69 15.96
CA HIS A 57 -13.28 -10.14 16.86
C HIS A 57 -13.18 -9.24 18.09
N PHE A 58 -13.21 -7.91 17.92
CA PHE A 58 -13.18 -6.96 19.02
C PHE A 58 -14.37 -7.13 19.98
N ILE A 59 -15.59 -7.25 19.44
CA ILE A 59 -16.81 -7.43 20.25
C ILE A 59 -16.77 -8.75 21.02
N SER A 60 -16.39 -9.85 20.36
CA SER A 60 -16.24 -11.15 21.03
C SER A 60 -15.21 -11.10 22.16
N LEU A 61 -14.05 -10.49 21.91
CA LEU A 61 -13.02 -10.29 22.94
C LEU A 61 -13.47 -9.41 24.09
N LEU A 62 -14.29 -8.38 23.82
CA LEU A 62 -14.79 -7.48 24.85
C LEU A 62 -15.72 -8.20 25.82
N ILE A 63 -16.55 -9.11 25.30
CA ILE A 63 -17.48 -9.92 26.10
C ILE A 63 -16.72 -10.98 26.91
N ASP A 64 -15.78 -11.70 26.29
CA ASP A 64 -15.11 -12.85 26.92
C ASP A 64 -13.96 -12.44 27.84
N SER A 65 -13.23 -11.36 27.52
CA SER A 65 -12.01 -10.96 28.22
C SER A 65 -11.65 -9.50 27.97
N PRO A 66 -12.24 -8.55 28.72
CA PRO A 66 -12.04 -7.11 28.49
C PRO A 66 -10.57 -6.66 28.56
N LYS A 67 -9.72 -7.34 29.37
CA LYS A 67 -8.27 -7.09 29.38
C LYS A 67 -7.58 -7.41 28.05
N LYS A 68 -7.99 -8.49 27.36
CA LYS A 68 -7.45 -8.86 26.05
C LYS A 68 -7.97 -7.92 24.96
N ALA A 69 -9.22 -7.49 25.04
CA ALA A 69 -9.78 -6.47 24.16
C ALA A 69 -8.98 -5.15 24.23
N MET A 70 -8.63 -4.71 25.45
CA MET A 70 -7.79 -3.52 25.65
C MET A 70 -6.39 -3.67 25.03
N THR A 71 -5.83 -4.89 25.01
CA THR A 71 -4.56 -5.15 24.31
C THR A 71 -4.72 -5.00 22.79
N SER A 72 -5.84 -5.45 22.21
CA SER A 72 -6.11 -5.24 20.78
C SER A 72 -6.20 -3.76 20.40
N VAL A 73 -6.85 -2.95 21.25
CA VAL A 73 -6.96 -1.49 21.06
C VAL A 73 -5.58 -0.84 21.20
N ALA A 74 -4.77 -1.26 22.17
CA ALA A 74 -3.41 -0.77 22.34
C ALA A 74 -2.53 -1.08 21.12
N ILE A 75 -2.69 -2.26 20.50
CA ILE A 75 -1.98 -2.62 19.27
C ILE A 75 -2.41 -1.73 18.11
N ILE A 76 -3.71 -1.53 17.91
CA ILE A 76 -4.23 -0.64 16.86
C ILE A 76 -3.74 0.80 17.07
N GLY A 77 -3.81 1.31 18.31
CA GLY A 77 -3.28 2.61 18.67
C GLY A 77 -1.77 2.73 18.40
N GLY A 78 -1.01 1.68 18.74
CA GLY A 78 0.42 1.60 18.43
C GLY A 78 0.71 1.65 16.94
N LEU A 79 -0.06 0.95 16.11
CA LEU A 79 0.06 1.00 14.65
C LEU A 79 -0.21 2.40 14.09
N ILE A 80 -1.19 3.13 14.64
CA ILE A 80 -1.45 4.53 14.26
C ILE A 80 -0.23 5.40 14.61
N VAL A 81 0.37 5.22 15.78
CA VAL A 81 1.59 5.95 16.16
C VAL A 81 2.74 5.62 15.21
N PHE A 82 2.96 4.34 14.89
CA PHE A 82 3.96 3.93 13.90
C PHE A 82 3.68 4.46 12.50
N PHE A 83 2.41 4.67 12.14
CA PHE A 83 2.02 5.34 10.90
C PHE A 83 2.47 6.79 10.86
N PHE A 84 2.21 7.55 11.93
CA PHE A 84 2.66 8.94 12.00
C PHE A 84 4.19 9.04 12.03
N ILE A 85 4.89 8.13 12.71
CA ILE A 85 6.35 8.06 12.69
C ILE A 85 6.83 7.75 11.27
N GLY A 86 6.30 6.72 10.62
CA GLY A 86 6.67 6.32 9.26
C GLY A 86 6.43 7.43 8.23
N LYS A 87 5.33 8.18 8.39
CA LYS A 87 5.03 9.37 7.61
C LYS A 87 6.01 10.51 7.90
N ALA A 88 6.38 10.75 9.15
CA ALA A 88 7.28 11.83 9.55
C ALA A 88 8.74 11.60 9.10
N ILE A 89 9.20 10.34 9.08
CA ILE A 89 10.55 9.98 8.62
C ILE A 89 10.63 9.77 7.11
N SER A 90 9.50 9.83 6.39
CA SER A 90 9.50 9.72 4.94
C SER A 90 10.40 10.79 4.34
N PRO A 91 11.29 10.43 3.40
CA PRO A 91 12.05 11.41 2.64
C PRO A 91 11.12 12.48 2.05
N SER A 92 11.50 13.75 2.17
CA SER A 92 10.74 14.88 1.61
C SER A 92 10.89 14.99 0.08
N VAL A 93 11.82 14.24 -0.50
CA VAL A 93 12.10 14.16 -1.92
C VAL A 93 11.91 12.73 -2.41
N ASP A 94 10.84 12.52 -3.17
CA ASP A 94 10.59 11.27 -3.87
C ASP A 94 11.65 11.05 -4.96
N SER A 95 12.03 9.79 -5.19
CA SER A 95 12.97 9.46 -6.26
C SER A 95 12.37 9.81 -7.63
N LYS A 96 13.22 10.05 -8.63
CA LYS A 96 12.79 10.44 -9.98
C LYS A 96 11.73 9.48 -10.57
N GLY A 97 11.90 8.17 -10.39
CA GLY A 97 10.92 7.19 -10.87
C GLY A 97 9.57 7.23 -10.14
N VAL A 98 9.58 7.58 -8.85
CA VAL A 98 8.34 7.75 -8.05
C VAL A 98 7.62 9.03 -8.46
N MET A 99 8.36 10.10 -8.75
CA MET A 99 7.82 11.35 -9.31
C MET A 99 7.21 11.16 -10.68
N ASP A 100 7.89 10.44 -11.57
CA ASP A 100 7.38 10.17 -12.91
C ASP A 100 6.07 9.35 -12.86
N ALA A 101 5.98 8.38 -11.94
CA ALA A 101 4.74 7.63 -11.70
C ALA A 101 3.64 8.50 -11.06
N ALA A 102 3.97 9.29 -10.05
CA ALA A 102 2.99 10.17 -9.39
C ALA A 102 2.38 11.19 -10.36
N ASN A 103 3.20 11.77 -11.24
CA ASN A 103 2.74 12.68 -12.28
C ASN A 103 1.88 11.95 -13.32
N ALA A 104 2.23 10.71 -13.68
CA ALA A 104 1.45 9.92 -14.64
C ALA A 104 0.05 9.57 -14.14
N PHE A 105 -0.11 9.35 -12.83
CA PHE A 105 -1.38 9.02 -12.20
C PHE A 105 -2.07 10.20 -11.50
N SER A 106 -1.59 11.43 -11.73
CA SER A 106 -2.12 12.66 -11.10
C SER A 106 -2.24 12.56 -9.57
N VAL A 107 -1.27 11.90 -8.93
CA VAL A 107 -1.26 11.67 -7.49
C VAL A 107 -0.85 12.94 -6.78
N THR A 108 -1.72 13.44 -5.91
CA THR A 108 -1.47 14.64 -5.10
C THR A 108 -0.35 14.41 -4.07
N ASP A 109 0.28 15.50 -3.61
CA ASP A 109 1.29 15.45 -2.54
C ASP A 109 0.75 14.77 -1.27
N SER A 110 -0.53 14.99 -0.95
CA SER A 110 -1.19 14.37 0.20
C SER A 110 -1.29 12.85 0.04
N GLN A 111 -1.68 12.38 -1.14
CA GLN A 111 -1.75 10.94 -1.46
C GLN A 111 -0.36 10.29 -1.45
N ARG A 112 0.66 10.97 -1.97
CA ARG A 112 2.05 10.50 -1.91
C ARG A 112 2.55 10.36 -0.47
N GLY A 113 2.27 11.35 0.38
CA GLY A 113 2.61 11.28 1.80
C GLY A 113 1.91 10.12 2.53
N LEU A 114 0.69 9.78 2.12
CA LEU A 114 -0.04 8.62 2.64
C LEU A 114 0.60 7.30 2.18
N ILE A 115 0.93 7.18 0.88
CA ILE A 115 1.57 6.00 0.30
C ILE A 115 2.93 5.76 0.95
N SER A 116 3.78 6.79 1.03
CA SER A 116 5.11 6.67 1.63
C SER A 116 5.04 6.34 3.12
N GLY A 117 4.12 6.98 3.85
CA GLY A 117 3.85 6.65 5.25
C GLY A 117 3.46 5.19 5.43
N ALA A 118 2.56 4.67 4.59
CA ALA A 118 2.13 3.27 4.65
C ALA A 118 3.30 2.30 4.40
N ILE A 119 4.12 2.56 3.36
CA ILE A 119 5.29 1.74 3.03
C ILE A 119 6.30 1.70 4.19
N ASN A 120 6.66 2.87 4.74
CA ASN A 120 7.61 2.95 5.84
C ASN A 120 7.09 2.25 7.10
N THR A 121 5.81 2.39 7.41
CA THR A 121 5.20 1.70 8.54
C THR A 121 5.24 0.18 8.36
N THR A 122 4.92 -0.33 7.18
CA THR A 122 5.05 -1.77 6.89
C THR A 122 6.49 -2.24 7.07
N LEU A 123 7.49 -1.48 6.62
CA LEU A 123 8.90 -1.81 6.81
C LEU A 123 9.30 -1.84 8.30
N ILE A 124 8.88 -0.84 9.08
CA ILE A 124 9.15 -0.79 10.53
C ILE A 124 8.54 -2.01 11.22
N VAL A 125 7.26 -2.30 10.94
CA VAL A 125 6.56 -3.45 11.54
C VAL A 125 7.22 -4.77 11.14
N LEU A 126 7.67 -4.89 9.89
CA LEU A 126 8.38 -6.08 9.42
C LEU A 126 9.69 -6.29 10.19
N ILE A 127 10.49 -5.22 10.37
CA ILE A 127 11.74 -5.29 11.14
C ILE A 127 11.45 -5.68 12.59
N LEU A 128 10.44 -5.07 13.21
CA LEU A 128 10.02 -5.41 14.58
C LEU A 128 9.55 -6.86 14.69
N ALA A 129 8.83 -7.37 13.70
CA ALA A 129 8.38 -8.76 13.67
C ALA A 129 9.57 -9.73 13.57
N VAL A 130 10.54 -9.47 12.69
CA VAL A 130 11.75 -10.28 12.56
C VAL A 130 12.56 -10.24 13.87
N ALA A 131 12.76 -9.06 14.46
CA ALA A 131 13.45 -8.93 15.73
C ALA A 131 12.73 -9.69 16.86
N ALA A 132 11.40 -9.60 16.93
CA ALA A 132 10.60 -10.32 17.91
C ALA A 132 10.72 -11.84 17.77
N LEU A 133 10.76 -12.36 16.53
CA LEU A 133 11.01 -13.78 16.28
C LEU A 133 12.40 -14.20 16.76
N VAL A 134 13.45 -13.45 16.42
CA VAL A 134 14.82 -13.76 16.86
C VAL A 134 14.93 -13.75 18.38
N ILE A 135 14.38 -12.74 19.05
CA ILE A 135 14.36 -12.66 20.53
C ILE A 135 13.57 -13.82 21.13
N SER A 136 12.45 -14.20 20.50
CA SER A 136 11.63 -15.32 20.95
C SER A 136 12.40 -16.64 20.89
N GLU A 137 13.12 -16.90 19.79
CA GLU A 137 13.97 -18.08 19.64
C GLU A 137 15.10 -18.10 20.67
N ILE A 138 15.84 -16.99 20.82
CA ILE A 138 16.93 -16.89 21.81
C ILE A 138 16.40 -17.19 23.22
N ARG A 139 15.28 -16.59 23.63
CA ARG A 139 14.70 -16.83 24.96
C ARG A 139 14.23 -18.28 25.13
N ASN A 140 13.78 -18.92 24.05
CA ASN A 140 13.37 -20.31 24.06
C ASN A 140 14.56 -21.27 24.20
N LEU A 141 15.72 -20.93 23.63
CA LEU A 141 16.96 -21.72 23.77
C LEU A 141 17.56 -21.67 25.19
N PHE A 142 17.24 -20.64 25.97
CA PHE A 142 17.66 -20.48 27.36
C PHE A 142 16.59 -20.94 28.39
N LYS A 143 15.49 -21.56 27.92
CA LYS A 143 14.53 -22.28 28.75
C LYS A 143 14.77 -23.78 28.66
#